data_AF-A0A930US31-F1
#
_entry.id   AF-A0A930US31-F1
#
_cell.length_a   1.000
_cell.length_b   1.000
_cell.length_c   1.000
_cell.angle_alpha   90.00
_cell.angle_beta   90.00
_cell.angle_gamma   90.00
#
_symmetry.space_group_name_H-M   'P 1'
#
loop_
_entity.id
_entity.type
_entity.pdbx_description
1 polymer ?
#
loop_
_entity_poly.entity_id
_entity_poly.type
_entity_poly.pdbx_seq_one_letter_code
_entity_poly.pdbx_strand_id
1 'polypeptide(L)' 'MLNHNQKILFCVTGMSPAVVTETLYALTQKKEFIPDAIYVATTAQGKNT' A
#
# COMPACT_ATOMS: atom_id res chain seq x y z
N MET A 1 -7.27 -9.38 23.12
CA MET A 1 -5.85 -8.99 23.16
C MET A 1 -5.56 -8.29 21.85
N LEU A 2 -5.07 -7.05 21.87
CA LEU A 2 -4.70 -6.33 20.64
C LEU A 2 -3.36 -6.91 20.14
N ASN A 3 -3.38 -7.56 18.98
CA ASN A 3 -2.17 -8.03 18.32
C ASN A 3 -1.37 -6.82 17.82
N HIS A 4 -0.28 -6.48 18.50
CA HIS A 4 0.59 -5.34 18.15
C HIS A 4 1.53 -5.59 16.96
N ASN A 5 1.37 -6.70 16.24
CA ASN A 5 2.33 -7.12 15.20
C ASN A 5 1.77 -7.07 13.77
N GLN A 6 0.75 -6.25 13.51
CA GLN A 6 0.21 -6.08 12.16
C GLN A 6 1.20 -5.35 11.25
N LYS A 7 1.51 -5.96 10.10
CA LYS A 7 2.31 -5.35 9.03
C LYS A 7 1.40 -4.46 8.20
N ILE A 8 1.61 -3.15 8.28
CA ILE A 8 0.83 -2.17 7.53
C ILE A 8 1.68 -1.60 6.38
N LEU A 9 1.16 -1.67 5.16
CA LEU A 9 1.71 -0.92 4.03
C LEU A 9 0.97 0.41 3.88
N PHE A 10 1.64 1.51 4.21
CA PHE A 10 1.10 2.86 4.01
C PHE A 10 1.75 3.48 2.78
N CYS A 11 0.94 3.83 1.78
CA CYS A 11 1.38 4.42 0.53
C CYS A 11 0.82 5.83 0.38
N VAL A 12 1.63 6.75 -0.14
CA VAL A 12 1.16 8.04 -0.62
C VAL A 12 1.30 8.04 -2.13
N THR A 13 0.23 8.33 -2.86
CA THR A 13 0.26 8.44 -4.31
C THR A 13 -0.45 9.69 -4.80
N GLY A 14 0.01 10.23 -5.93
CA GLY A 14 -0.64 11.32 -6.64
C GLY A 14 -1.77 10.82 -7.53
N MET A 15 -1.63 11.04 -8.84
CA MET A 15 -2.69 10.77 -9.83
C MET A 15 -2.74 9.32 -10.32
N SER A 16 -1.68 8.51 -10.13
CA SER A 16 -1.61 7.16 -10.68
C SER A 16 -1.45 6.10 -9.58
N PRO A 17 -2.31 5.06 -9.56
CA PRO A 17 -2.16 3.95 -8.62
C PRO A 17 -1.06 2.95 -9.02
N ALA A 18 -0.46 3.06 -10.21
CA ALA A 18 0.48 2.07 -10.74
C ALA A 18 1.65 1.78 -9.80
N VAL A 19 2.23 2.83 -9.21
CA VAL A 19 3.35 2.72 -8.26
C VAL A 19 2.96 1.90 -7.02
N VAL A 20 1.70 1.97 -6.57
CA VAL A 20 1.21 1.17 -5.43
C VAL A 20 1.16 -0.31 -5.80
N THR A 21 0.68 -0.64 -7.01
CA THR A 21 0.60 -2.03 -7.48
C THR A 21 1.97 -2.67 -7.66
N GLU A 22 2.91 -1.96 -8.27
CA GLU A 22 4.28 -2.45 -8.51
C GLU A 22 5.02 -2.68 -7.19
N THR A 23 4.84 -1.75 -6.24
CA THR A 23 5.41 -1.86 -4.89
C THR A 23 4.85 -3.07 -4.16
N LEU A 24 3.52 -3.27 -4.18
CA LEU A 24 2.90 -4.43 -3.54
C LEU A 24 3.37 -5.75 -4.19
N TYR A 25 3.48 -5.78 -5.51
CA TYR A 25 4.01 -6.94 -6.23
C TYR A 25 5.46 -7.24 -5.80
N ALA A 26 6.34 -6.24 -5.80
CA ALA A 26 7.73 -6.43 -5.40
C ALA A 26 7.85 -6.89 -3.94
N LEU A 27 7.07 -6.30 -3.02
CA LEU A 27 7.06 -6.68 -1.62
C LEU A 27 6.63 -8.14 -1.42
N THR A 28 5.53 -8.54 -2.06
CA THR A 28 4.98 -9.89 -1.89
C THR A 28 5.78 -10.97 -2.63
N GLN A 29 6.24 -10.68 -3.85
CA GLN A 29 6.87 -11.68 -4.72
C GLN A 29 8.40 -11.73 -4.64
N LYS A 30 9.04 -10.63 -4.23
CA LYS A 30 10.52 -10.52 -4.23
C LYS A 30 11.10 -10.36 -2.83
N LYS A 31 10.30 -9.93 -1.85
CA LYS A 31 10.75 -9.65 -0.48
C LYS A 31 10.04 -10.48 0.59
N GLU A 32 9.15 -11.37 0.19
CA GLU A 32 8.35 -12.22 1.11
C GLU A 32 7.60 -11.41 2.19
N PHE A 33 7.31 -10.14 1.88
CA PHE A 33 6.58 -9.24 2.76
C PHE A 33 5.12 -9.18 2.32
N ILE A 34 4.24 -9.76 3.13
CA ILE A 34 2.79 -9.71 2.94
C ILE A 34 2.22 -8.78 4.01
N PRO A 35 1.67 -7.60 3.64
CA PRO A 35 1.00 -6.72 4.59
C PRO A 35 -0.38 -7.29 4.97
N ASP A 36 -0.77 -7.07 6.23
CA ASP A 36 -2.11 -7.40 6.74
C ASP A 36 -3.14 -6.34 6.37
N ALA A 37 -2.70 -5.11 6.11
CA ALA A 37 -3.52 -4.00 5.66
C ALA A 37 -2.73 -3.05 4.75
N ILE A 38 -3.44 -2.44 3.80
CA ILE A 38 -2.89 -1.42 2.90
C ILE A 38 -3.73 -0.16 3.03
N TYR A 39 -3.07 0.96 3.32
CA TYR A 39 -3.70 2.28 3.36
C TYR A 39 -3.05 3.17 2.31
N VAL A 40 -3.88 3.80 1.48
CA VAL A 40 -3.41 4.70 0.42
C VAL A 40 -3.92 6.11 0.72
N ALA A 41 -2.99 7.03 0.90
CA ALA A 41 -3.28 8.45 0.92
C ALA A 41 -3.07 9.01 -0.49
N THR A 42 -4.04 9.76 -0.99
CA THR A 42 -3.96 10.48 -2.25
C THR A 42 -4.63 11.85 -2.11
N THR A 43 -4.45 12.72 -3.10
CA THR A 43 -5.18 13.98 -3.17
C THR A 43 -6.64 13.72 -3.55
N ALA A 44 -7.53 14.66 -3.24
CA ALA A 44 -8.94 14.54 -3.62
C ALA A 44 -9.12 14.37 -5.15
N GLN A 45 -8.25 14.99 -5.95
CA GLN A 45 -8.24 14.83 -7.40
C GLN A 45 -7.78 13.42 -7.80
N GLY A 46 -6.66 12.94 -7.25
CA GLY A 46 -6.13 11.60 -7.54
C GLY A 46 -7.09 10.47 -7.20
N LYS A 47 -7.95 10.64 -6.18
CA LYS A 47 -9.01 9.70 -5.82
C LYS A 47 -10.09 9.55 -6.92
N ASN A 48 -10.33 10.60 -7.70
CA ASN A 48 -11.43 10.65 -8.68
C ASN A 48 -10.98 10.33 -10.11
N THR A 49 -9.75 9.82 -10.26
CA THR A 49 -9.15 9.45 -11.55
C THR A 49 -9.11 7.94 -11.66
#